data_AF-A0ABD6E040-F1
#
_entry.id   AF-A0ABD6E040-F1
#
_cell.length_a   1.000
_cell.length_b   1.000
_cell.length_c   1.000
_cell.angle_alpha   90.00
_cell.angle_beta   90.00
_cell.angle_gamma   90.00
#
_symmetry.space_group_name_H-M   'P 1'
#
loop_
_entity.id
_entity.type
_entity.pdbx_description
1 polymer ?
#
loop_
_entity_poly.entity_id
_entity_poly.type
_entity_poly.pdbx_seq_one_letter_code
_entity_poly.pdbx_strand_id
1 'polypeptide(L)'
;MDDFERDIDKDYELMKKSFTKFEWKLEKHIFSEEKVIFTNYNPEDITEGYQMLPELTKQHNFILNQLSNWRKELVNKNKIDGFYKFKKVLINHKIFEENEVYPKLDQSLSDSDKKLIIGRLNEIN
;
A
#
# COMPACT_ATOMS: atom_id res chain seq x y z
N MET A 1 2.61 -11.50 -1.36
CA MET A 1 1.69 -11.61 -2.50
C MET A 1 1.62 -13.05 -2.99
N ASP A 2 2.78 -13.68 -3.19
CA ASP A 2 2.92 -15.04 -3.75
C ASP A 2 2.12 -16.12 -3.01
N ASP A 3 2.05 -16.06 -1.67
CA ASP A 3 1.22 -16.98 -0.89
C ASP A 3 -0.26 -16.89 -1.26
N PHE A 4 -0.79 -15.68 -1.40
CA PHE A 4 -2.21 -15.46 -1.70
C PHE A 4 -2.54 -15.82 -3.15
N GLU A 5 -1.66 -15.47 -4.09
CA GLU A 5 -1.79 -15.87 -5.50
C GLU A 5 -1.83 -17.39 -5.67
N ARG A 6 -0.96 -18.10 -4.96
CA ARG A 6 -0.89 -19.56 -5.01
C ARG A 6 -2.15 -20.21 -4.44
N ASP A 7 -2.75 -19.60 -3.43
CA ASP A 7 -3.81 -20.22 -2.64
C ASP A 7 -5.22 -19.74 -3.02
N ILE A 8 -5.36 -18.80 -3.97
CA ILE A 8 -6.65 -18.20 -4.37
C ILE A 8 -7.68 -19.20 -4.95
N ASP A 9 -7.20 -20.23 -5.65
CA ASP A 9 -8.04 -21.28 -6.26
C ASP A 9 -8.01 -22.60 -5.47
N LYS A 10 -7.45 -22.58 -4.25
CA LYS A 10 -7.32 -23.76 -3.39
C LYS A 10 -8.45 -23.85 -2.37
N ASP A 11 -8.24 -24.68 -1.34
CA ASP A 11 -9.12 -24.78 -0.19
C ASP A 11 -9.40 -23.40 0.43
N TYR A 12 -10.66 -23.19 0.79
CA TYR A 12 -11.18 -21.91 1.27
C TYR A 12 -10.45 -21.42 2.53
N GLU A 13 -10.06 -22.30 3.45
CA GLU A 13 -9.36 -21.90 4.67
C GLU A 13 -7.91 -21.47 4.37
N LEU A 14 -7.26 -22.11 3.39
CA LEU A 14 -5.92 -21.69 2.93
C LEU A 14 -5.97 -20.34 2.22
N MET A 15 -6.95 -20.14 1.32
CA MET A 15 -7.19 -18.85 0.67
C MET A 15 -7.46 -17.76 1.72
N LYS A 16 -8.36 -17.99 2.67
CA LYS A 16 -8.70 -17.02 3.71
C LYS A 16 -7.49 -16.65 4.56
N LYS A 17 -6.70 -17.63 5.00
CA LYS A 17 -5.49 -17.40 5.79
C LYS A 17 -4.44 -16.58 5.02
N SER A 18 -4.20 -16.94 3.76
CA SER A 18 -3.24 -16.21 2.92
C SER A 18 -3.72 -14.80 2.58
N PHE A 19 -5.03 -14.60 2.35
CA PHE A 19 -5.64 -13.29 2.19
C PHE A 19 -5.47 -12.42 3.44
N THR A 20 -5.81 -12.90 4.64
CA THR A 20 -5.68 -12.11 5.88
C THR A 20 -4.24 -11.64 6.12
N LYS A 21 -3.26 -12.51 5.88
CA LYS A 21 -1.83 -12.14 5.95
C LYS A 21 -1.46 -11.10 4.90
N PHE A 22 -2.00 -11.22 3.70
CA PHE A 22 -1.75 -10.29 2.60
C PHE A 22 -2.38 -8.92 2.85
N GLU A 23 -3.66 -8.89 3.22
CA GLU A 23 -4.44 -7.71 3.57
C GLU A 23 -3.75 -6.91 4.68
N TRP A 24 -3.41 -7.57 5.80
CA TRP A 24 -2.73 -6.92 6.92
C TRP A 24 -1.42 -6.23 6.50
N LYS A 25 -0.60 -6.91 5.68
CA LYS A 25 0.67 -6.34 5.21
C LYS A 25 0.45 -5.12 4.32
N LEU A 26 -0.55 -5.16 3.46
CA LEU A 26 -0.83 -4.09 2.51
C LEU A 26 -1.47 -2.88 3.20
N GLU A 27 -2.42 -3.10 4.10
CA GLU A 27 -2.99 -2.04 4.95
C GLU A 27 -1.93 -1.37 5.82
N LYS A 28 -1.02 -2.16 6.42
CA LYS A 28 0.09 -1.63 7.22
C LYS A 28 1.05 -0.79 6.38
N HIS A 29 1.40 -1.23 5.17
CA HIS A 29 2.25 -0.47 4.25
C HIS A 29 1.65 0.90 3.92
N ILE A 30 0.38 0.93 3.47
CA ILE A 30 -0.35 2.17 3.16
C ILE A 30 -0.44 3.06 4.39
N PHE A 31 -0.74 2.50 5.56
CA PHE A 31 -0.81 3.26 6.81
C PHE A 31 0.53 3.92 7.16
N SER A 32 1.63 3.18 7.05
CA SER A 32 2.98 3.71 7.30
C SER A 32 3.29 4.88 6.36
N GLU A 33 2.95 4.78 5.09
CA GLU A 33 3.16 5.86 4.13
C GLU A 33 2.31 7.08 4.45
N GLU A 34 1.00 6.91 4.60
CA GLU A 34 0.09 8.04 4.78
C GLU A 34 0.22 8.72 6.14
N LYS A 35 0.52 7.97 7.21
CA LYS A 35 0.53 8.52 8.58
C LYS A 35 1.93 8.85 9.08
N VAL A 36 2.96 8.21 8.54
CA VAL A 36 4.34 8.48 8.95
C VAL A 36 5.08 9.27 7.90
N ILE A 37 5.10 8.82 6.64
CA ILE A 37 5.96 9.42 5.63
C ILE A 37 5.35 10.74 5.13
N PHE A 38 4.13 10.70 4.60
CA PHE A 38 3.51 11.86 3.96
C PHE A 38 3.15 12.99 4.95
N THR A 39 2.91 12.67 6.22
CA THR A 39 2.67 13.69 7.26
C THR A 39 3.91 14.49 7.62
N ASN A 40 5.11 13.95 7.39
CA ASN A 40 6.38 14.64 7.63
C ASN A 40 6.98 15.18 6.32
N TYR A 41 6.28 15.05 5.20
CA TYR A 41 6.71 15.60 3.93
C TYR A 41 6.26 17.06 3.79
N ASN A 42 7.25 17.96 3.77
CA ASN A 42 7.04 19.40 3.65
C ASN A 42 7.94 19.96 2.53
N PRO A 43 7.55 19.79 1.24
CA PRO A 43 8.36 20.24 0.13
C PRO A 43 8.47 21.76 0.08
N GLU A 44 9.64 22.27 -0.29
CA GLU A 44 9.84 23.70 -0.52
C GLU A 44 9.00 24.22 -1.70
N ASP A 45 8.88 23.42 -2.77
CA ASP A 45 7.91 23.66 -3.86
C ASP A 45 6.61 22.90 -3.58
N ILE A 46 5.65 23.61 -3.00
CA ILE A 46 4.31 23.10 -2.68
C ILE A 46 3.56 22.68 -3.96
N THR A 47 3.81 23.34 -5.08
CA THR A 47 3.03 23.13 -6.31
C THR A 47 3.44 21.84 -7.00
N GLU A 48 4.73 21.54 -7.06
CA GLU A 48 5.26 20.32 -7.70
C GLU A 48 5.39 19.15 -6.70
N GLY A 49 5.75 19.45 -5.45
CA GLY A 49 5.95 18.45 -4.41
C GLY A 49 4.67 17.72 -4.01
N TYR A 50 3.54 18.43 -3.91
CA TYR A 50 2.27 17.81 -3.55
C TYR A 50 1.56 17.12 -4.72
N GLN A 51 1.96 17.28 -5.99
CA GLN A 51 1.21 16.71 -7.12
C GLN A 51 1.16 15.18 -7.12
N MET A 52 2.18 14.51 -6.57
CA MET A 52 2.23 13.04 -6.52
C MET A 52 1.32 12.44 -5.43
N LEU A 53 1.04 13.19 -4.36
CA LEU A 53 0.30 12.67 -3.20
C LEU A 53 -1.19 12.41 -3.49
N PRO A 54 -1.93 13.26 -4.23
CA PRO A 54 -3.28 12.97 -4.67
C PRO A 54 -3.39 11.69 -5.51
N GLU A 55 -2.44 11.45 -6.41
CA GLU A 55 -2.43 10.25 -7.25
C GLU A 55 -2.14 9.00 -6.41
N LEU A 56 -1.17 9.06 -5.48
CA LEU A 56 -0.94 7.99 -4.49
C LEU A 56 -2.18 7.69 -3.66
N THR A 57 -2.80 8.74 -3.10
CA THR A 57 -4.01 8.60 -2.27
C THR A 57 -5.14 7.96 -3.06
N LYS A 58 -5.27 8.27 -4.35
CA LYS A 58 -6.26 7.64 -5.23
C LYS A 58 -5.95 6.15 -5.46
N GLN A 59 -4.67 5.80 -5.67
CA GLN A 59 -4.24 4.41 -5.79
C GLN A 59 -4.49 3.62 -4.48
N HIS A 60 -4.15 4.19 -3.32
CA HIS A 60 -4.42 3.60 -2.00
C HIS A 60 -5.90 3.36 -1.77
N ASN A 61 -6.74 4.36 -2.06
CA ASN A 61 -8.20 4.23 -1.93
C ASN A 61 -8.73 3.10 -2.81
N PHE A 62 -8.25 2.98 -4.05
CA PHE A 62 -8.61 1.86 -4.91
C PHE A 62 -8.18 0.52 -4.30
N ILE A 63 -6.94 0.44 -3.80
CA ILE A 63 -6.39 -0.76 -3.19
C ILE A 63 -7.23 -1.21 -1.99
N LEU A 64 -7.46 -0.30 -1.03
CA LEU A 64 -8.23 -0.56 0.19
C LEU A 64 -9.68 -0.93 -0.11
N ASN A 65 -10.31 -0.28 -1.09
CA ASN A 65 -11.67 -0.63 -1.50
C ASN A 65 -11.74 -2.05 -2.06
N GLN A 66 -10.74 -2.48 -2.85
CA GLN A 66 -10.74 -3.83 -3.38
C GLN A 66 -10.48 -4.89 -2.31
N LEU A 67 -9.59 -4.62 -1.34
CA LEU A 67 -9.42 -5.48 -0.17
C LEU A 67 -10.73 -5.62 0.62
N SER A 68 -11.41 -4.50 0.86
CA SER A 68 -12.72 -4.48 1.54
C SER A 68 -13.78 -5.30 0.79
N ASN A 69 -13.80 -5.25 -0.54
CA ASN A 69 -14.69 -6.08 -1.35
C ASN A 69 -14.35 -7.57 -1.21
N TRP A 70 -13.09 -7.96 -1.35
CA TRP A 70 -12.67 -9.35 -1.18
C TRP A 70 -12.92 -9.88 0.23
N ARG A 71 -12.77 -9.05 1.26
CA ARG A 71 -13.14 -9.38 2.63
C ARG A 71 -14.63 -9.77 2.73
N LYS A 72 -15.52 -9.02 2.06
CA LYS A 72 -16.96 -9.34 2.00
C LYS A 72 -17.22 -10.64 1.22
N GLU A 73 -16.57 -10.83 0.07
CA GLU A 73 -16.70 -12.06 -0.72
C GLU A 73 -16.29 -13.28 0.10
N LEU A 74 -15.18 -13.19 0.84
CA LEU A 74 -14.72 -14.26 1.72
C LEU A 74 -15.73 -14.55 2.84
N VAL A 75 -16.26 -13.53 3.52
CA VAL A 75 -17.29 -13.73 4.57
C VAL A 75 -18.50 -14.49 4.00
N ASN A 76 -18.88 -14.20 2.75
CA ASN A 76 -19.98 -14.86 2.06
C ASN A 76 -19.60 -16.21 1.43
N LYS A 77 -18.34 -16.66 1.58
CA LYS A 77 -17.77 -17.86 0.93
C LYS A 77 -17.86 -17.83 -0.60
N ASN A 78 -17.88 -16.63 -1.18
CA ASN A 78 -17.81 -16.43 -2.62
C ASN A 78 -16.37 -16.54 -3.11
N LYS A 79 -16.23 -16.74 -4.42
CA LYS A 79 -14.93 -16.69 -5.08
C LYS A 79 -14.43 -15.25 -5.18
N ILE A 80 -13.13 -15.08 -5.00
CA ILE A 80 -12.43 -13.83 -5.26
C ILE A 80 -12.20 -13.70 -6.76
N ASP A 81 -12.69 -12.61 -7.36
CA ASP A 81 -12.47 -12.29 -8.76
C ASP A 81 -11.46 -11.14 -8.93
N GLY A 82 -11.01 -10.92 -10.16
CA GLY A 82 -10.20 -9.75 -10.51
C GLY A 82 -8.78 -9.74 -9.94
N PHE A 83 -8.30 -10.82 -9.32
CA PHE A 83 -6.98 -10.88 -8.69
C PHE A 83 -5.84 -10.44 -9.61
N TYR A 84 -5.77 -10.96 -10.84
CA TYR A 84 -4.71 -10.58 -11.78
C TYR A 84 -4.77 -9.11 -12.19
N LYS A 85 -5.97 -8.51 -12.27
CA LYS A 85 -6.12 -7.08 -12.54
C LYS A 85 -5.61 -6.27 -11.36
N PHE A 86 -5.97 -6.66 -10.14
CA PHE A 86 -5.48 -6.04 -8.92
C PHE A 86 -3.97 -6.18 -8.77
N LYS A 87 -3.39 -7.34 -9.13
CA LYS A 87 -1.95 -7.56 -9.15
C LYS A 87 -1.22 -6.57 -10.05
N LYS A 88 -1.76 -6.29 -11.23
CA LYS A 88 -1.20 -5.26 -12.13
C LYS A 88 -1.26 -3.86 -11.49
N VAL A 89 -2.33 -3.55 -10.76
CA VAL A 89 -2.43 -2.27 -10.03
C VAL A 89 -1.32 -2.15 -8.99
N LEU A 90 -1.07 -3.20 -8.18
CA LEU A 90 0.00 -3.18 -7.19
C LEU A 90 1.40 -3.07 -7.80
N ILE A 91 1.64 -3.75 -8.93
CA ILE A 91 2.91 -3.63 -9.65
C ILE A 91 3.11 -2.19 -10.14
N ASN A 92 2.08 -1.60 -10.76
CA ASN A 92 2.17 -0.23 -11.26
C ASN A 92 2.33 0.79 -10.13
N HIS A 93 1.62 0.59 -9.02
CA HIS A 93 1.74 1.41 -7.81
C HIS A 93 3.17 1.37 -7.27
N LYS A 94 3.73 0.17 -7.08
CA LYS A 94 5.13 0.00 -6.67
C LYS A 94 6.11 0.70 -7.62
N ILE A 95 5.93 0.54 -8.93
CA ILE A 95 6.80 1.17 -9.94
C ILE A 95 6.71 2.70 -9.84
N PHE A 96 5.52 3.25 -9.65
CA PHE A 96 5.32 4.68 -9.48
C PHE A 96 6.02 5.19 -8.22
N GLU A 97 5.91 4.46 -7.11
CA GLU A 97 6.58 4.82 -5.86
C GLU A 97 8.11 4.81 -5.99
N GLU A 98 8.66 3.73 -6.53
CA GLU A 98 10.11 3.55 -6.67
C GLU A 98 10.74 4.57 -7.63
N ASN A 99 10.04 4.96 -8.69
CA ASN A 99 10.59 5.83 -9.73
C ASN A 99 10.28 7.32 -9.52
N GLU A 100 9.12 7.65 -8.94
CA GLU A 100 8.65 9.03 -8.87
C GLU A 100 8.59 9.55 -7.45
N VAL A 101 8.04 8.77 -6.51
CA VAL A 101 7.72 9.24 -5.16
C VAL A 101 8.94 9.21 -4.26
N TYR A 102 9.53 8.03 -4.04
CA TYR A 102 10.64 7.86 -3.11
C TYR A 102 11.87 8.71 -3.48
N PRO A 103 12.25 8.88 -4.76
CA PRO A 103 13.34 9.79 -5.12
C PRO A 103 13.05 11.26 -4.74
N LYS A 104 11.83 11.75 -4.96
CA LYS A 104 11.44 13.11 -4.57
C LYS A 104 11.42 13.29 -3.06
N LEU A 105 10.92 12.30 -2.33
CA LEU A 105 10.97 12.29 -0.87
C LEU A 105 12.42 12.34 -0.37
N ASP A 106 13.31 11.51 -0.92
CA ASP A 106 14.70 11.45 -0.51
C ASP A 106 15.46 12.76 -0.75
N GLN A 107 15.16 13.46 -1.85
CA GLN A 107 15.72 14.77 -2.17
C GLN A 107 15.19 15.88 -1.25
N SER A 108 13.92 15.81 -0.86
CA SER A 108 13.23 16.85 -0.10
C SER A 108 13.41 16.75 1.42
N LEU A 109 13.59 15.54 1.94
CA LEU A 109 13.62 15.29 3.38
C LEU A 109 15.03 15.54 3.90
N SER A 110 15.13 16.31 4.99
CA SER A 110 16.39 16.46 5.70
C SER A 110 16.78 15.15 6.40
N ASP A 111 18.06 15.01 6.76
CA ASP A 111 18.52 13.86 7.57
C ASP A 111 17.79 13.76 8.92
N SER A 112 17.38 14.90 9.50
CA SER A 112 16.54 14.92 10.70
C SER A 112 15.15 14.34 10.44
N ASP A 113 14.51 14.69 9.33
CA ASP A 113 13.18 14.18 8.98
C ASP A 113 13.24 12.68 8.69
N LYS A 114 14.28 12.22 7.98
CA LYS A 114 14.51 10.79 7.73
C LYS A 114 14.66 10.01 9.03
N LYS A 115 15.44 10.52 10.00
CA LYS A 115 15.58 9.90 11.33
C LYS A 115 14.25 9.87 12.09
N LEU A 116 13.46 10.94 12.06
CA LEU A 116 12.14 10.99 12.69
C LEU A 116 11.18 9.96 12.08
N ILE A 117 11.13 9.88 10.75
CA ILE A 117 10.31 8.91 10.01
C ILE A 117 10.71 7.49 10.40
N ILE A 118 12.01 7.16 10.37
CA ILE A 118 12.51 5.83 10.75
C ILE A 118 12.13 5.50 12.21
N GLY A 119 12.27 6.47 13.13
CA GLY A 119 11.84 6.32 14.52
C GLY A 119 10.37 5.92 14.64
N ARG A 120 9.48 6.65 13.96
CA ARG A 120 8.03 6.36 13.95
C ARG A 120 7.69 5.04 13.27
N LEU A 121 8.39 4.65 12.20
CA LEU A 121 8.18 3.35 11.55
C LEU A 121 8.51 2.18 12.49
N ASN A 122 9.51 2.33 13.35
CA ASN A 122 9.87 1.32 14.34
C ASN A 122 8.83 1.15 15.46
N GLU A 123 7.98 2.15 15.73
CA GLU A 123 6.88 2.03 16.70
C GLU A 123 5.70 1.21 16.16
N ILE A 124 5.58 1.11 14.83
CA ILE A 124 4.51 0.38 14.13
C ILE A 124 4.95 -1.07 13.81
N ASN A 125 6.26 -1.36 13.87
CA ASN A 125 6.87 -2.65 13.55
C ASN A 125 7.02 -3.58 14.74
#